data_AF-A0A5B0R8R6-F1
#
_entry.id   AF-A0A5B0R8R6-F1
#
_cell.length_a   1.000
_cell.length_b   1.000
_cell.length_c   1.000
_cell.angle_alpha   90.00
_cell.angle_beta   90.00
_cell.angle_gamma   90.00
#
_symmetry.space_group_name_H-M   'P 1'
#
loop_
_entity.id
_entity.type
_entity.pdbx_description
1 polymer ?
#
loop_
_entity_poly.entity_id
_entity_poly.type
_entity_poly.pdbx_seq_one_letter_code
_entity_poly.pdbx_strand_id
1 'polypeptide(L)'
;MKTAGITTYNPVKSGGAGPGKKVAIVGIGGLGHSGIQWAKALGADVYAISHSDSKKEDAEKLGVKPENFIISKDEKETTKKWANSFDLIVCTSNQHNLPVDTLFFPLLKPQGRLTIVGLPEEKIPAFYGHALVGKGISFGGSLIGPPAMIKEMLEVAVKHDVKSWTSSHPMAEISQKLKDMDAGKGKPLPPLGTALQRDYFVDLFLGRLGLARYRFVMTNNL
;
A
#
# COMPACT_ATOMS: atom_id res chain seq x y z
N MET A 1 9.64 1.70 5.20
CA MET A 1 9.36 3.09 4.80
C MET A 1 10.05 3.54 3.51
N LYS A 2 11.39 3.44 3.32
CA LYS A 2 12.09 4.08 2.17
C LYS A 2 11.56 3.71 0.78
N THR A 3 11.85 2.50 0.27
CA THR A 3 11.47 2.12 -1.10
C THR A 3 9.98 1.83 -1.24
N ALA A 4 9.43 0.96 -0.39
CA ALA A 4 8.00 0.61 -0.41
C ALA A 4 7.07 1.82 -0.19
N GLY A 5 7.52 2.79 0.62
CA GLY A 5 6.75 4.01 0.89
C GLY A 5 6.69 4.91 -0.34
N ILE A 6 7.82 5.25 -0.96
CA ILE A 6 7.81 6.18 -2.09
C ILE A 6 7.13 5.60 -3.32
N THR A 7 7.28 4.29 -3.54
CA THR A 7 6.63 3.54 -4.62
C THR A 7 5.11 3.58 -4.53
N THR A 8 4.55 3.73 -3.32
CA THR A 8 3.10 3.83 -3.11
C THR A 8 2.64 5.27 -2.90
N TYR A 9 3.48 6.14 -2.34
CA TYR A 9 3.18 7.55 -2.15
C TYR A 9 3.10 8.30 -3.48
N ASN A 10 4.04 8.08 -4.40
CA ASN A 10 4.06 8.74 -5.70
C ASN A 10 2.76 8.56 -6.50
N PRO A 11 2.28 7.33 -6.78
CA PRO A 11 1.06 7.13 -7.54
C PRO A 11 -0.18 7.66 -6.81
N VAL A 12 -0.21 7.60 -5.47
CA VAL A 12 -1.32 8.15 -4.68
C VAL A 12 -1.36 9.68 -4.77
N LYS A 13 -0.23 10.36 -4.54
CA LYS A 13 -0.11 11.82 -4.59
C LYS A 13 -0.31 12.34 -6.02
N SER A 14 0.43 11.81 -6.98
CA SER A 14 0.39 12.23 -8.39
C SER A 14 -0.95 11.90 -9.04
N GLY A 15 -1.64 10.87 -8.54
CA GLY A 15 -3.01 10.51 -8.91
C GLY A 15 -4.09 11.44 -8.33
N GLY A 16 -3.71 12.44 -7.53
CA GLY A 16 -4.63 13.43 -7.00
C GLY A 16 -5.44 12.96 -5.80
N ALA A 17 -4.94 11.99 -5.02
CA ALA A 17 -5.58 11.62 -3.75
C ALA A 17 -5.67 12.83 -2.82
N GLY A 18 -6.86 13.04 -2.24
CA GLY A 18 -7.16 14.18 -1.38
C GLY A 18 -8.62 14.19 -0.92
N PRO A 19 -9.02 15.20 -0.13
CA PRO A 19 -10.40 15.34 0.34
C PRO A 19 -11.42 15.31 -0.81
N GLY A 20 -12.49 14.53 -0.63
CA GLY A 20 -13.55 14.36 -1.63
C GLY A 20 -13.23 13.40 -2.78
N LYS A 21 -12.02 12.81 -2.81
CA LYS A 21 -11.62 11.80 -3.80
C LYS A 21 -11.77 10.40 -3.24
N LYS A 22 -12.34 9.49 -4.05
CA LYS A 22 -12.44 8.07 -3.73
C LYS A 22 -11.25 7.32 -4.34
N VAL A 23 -10.41 6.75 -3.49
CA VAL A 23 -9.17 6.06 -3.88
C VAL A 23 -9.29 4.59 -3.53
N ALA A 24 -9.17 3.72 -4.53
CA ALA A 24 -9.13 2.27 -4.32
C ALA A 24 -7.71 1.73 -4.41
N ILE A 25 -7.30 0.97 -3.41
CA ILE A 25 -6.03 0.25 -3.37
C ILE A 25 -6.29 -1.23 -3.67
N VAL A 26 -5.73 -1.75 -4.76
CA VAL A 26 -5.87 -3.16 -5.13
C VAL A 26 -4.70 -3.96 -4.60
N GLY A 27 -5.02 -4.99 -3.82
CA GLY A 27 -4.04 -5.83 -3.12
C GLY A 27 -3.57 -5.18 -1.82
N ILE A 28 -3.66 -5.94 -0.71
CA ILE A 28 -3.32 -5.47 0.64
C ILE A 28 -2.06 -6.21 1.10
N GLY A 29 -1.00 -6.08 0.30
CA GLY A 29 0.30 -6.72 0.55
C GLY A 29 1.32 -5.76 1.18
N GLY A 30 2.61 -6.03 0.93
CA GLY A 30 3.72 -5.18 1.38
C GLY A 30 3.67 -3.74 0.85
N LEU A 31 3.12 -3.51 -0.34
CA LEU A 31 2.90 -2.16 -0.88
C LEU A 31 1.51 -1.63 -0.53
N GLY A 32 0.48 -2.47 -0.70
CA GLY A 32 -0.92 -2.09 -0.49
C GLY A 32 -1.20 -1.45 0.87
N HIS A 33 -0.65 -1.98 1.96
CA HIS A 33 -0.87 -1.41 3.29
C HIS A 33 -0.31 0.01 3.42
N SER A 34 0.81 0.31 2.76
CA SER A 34 1.38 1.67 2.74
C SER A 34 0.52 2.59 1.87
N GLY A 35 0.03 2.10 0.72
CA GLY A 35 -0.89 2.84 -0.14
C GLY A 35 -2.18 3.28 0.57
N ILE A 36 -2.76 2.40 1.40
CA ILE A 36 -3.94 2.72 2.22
C ILE A 36 -3.62 3.86 3.20
N GLN A 37 -2.50 3.74 3.92
CA GLN A 37 -2.11 4.77 4.89
C GLN A 37 -1.83 6.11 4.22
N TRP A 38 -1.22 6.14 3.04
CA TRP A 38 -0.98 7.38 2.29
C TRP A 38 -2.26 8.02 1.81
N ALA A 39 -3.17 7.26 1.22
CA ALA A 39 -4.45 7.78 0.75
C ALA A 39 -5.25 8.37 1.92
N LYS A 40 -5.23 7.70 3.08
CA LYS A 40 -5.85 8.19 4.31
C LYS A 40 -5.17 9.46 4.85
N ALA A 41 -3.84 9.49 4.90
CA ALA A 41 -3.08 10.64 5.37
C ALA A 41 -3.31 11.88 4.50
N LEU A 42 -3.53 11.70 3.20
CA LEU A 42 -3.90 12.77 2.27
C LEU A 42 -5.38 13.15 2.34
N GLY A 43 -6.20 12.45 3.14
CA GLY A 43 -7.61 12.79 3.36
C GLY A 43 -8.60 12.23 2.33
N ALA A 44 -8.19 11.24 1.53
CA ALA A 44 -9.09 10.58 0.58
C ALA A 44 -10.05 9.59 1.28
N ASP A 45 -11.18 9.32 0.62
CA ASP A 45 -12.04 8.18 0.97
C ASP A 45 -11.39 6.90 0.44
N VAL A 46 -10.81 6.12 1.34
CA VAL A 46 -10.03 4.94 0.99
C VAL A 46 -10.91 3.68 0.90
N TYR A 47 -10.70 2.94 -0.18
CA TYR A 47 -11.29 1.62 -0.44
C TYR A 47 -10.18 0.60 -0.65
N ALA A 48 -10.40 -0.63 -0.21
CA ALA A 48 -9.48 -1.73 -0.43
C ALA A 48 -10.17 -2.82 -1.26
N ILE A 49 -9.51 -3.24 -2.33
CA ILE A 49 -9.99 -4.29 -3.23
C ILE A 49 -9.09 -5.52 -3.06
N SER A 50 -9.69 -6.67 -2.74
CA SER A 50 -9.01 -7.95 -2.60
C SER A 50 -9.85 -9.10 -3.15
N HIS A 51 -9.22 -10.22 -3.50
CA HIS A 51 -9.92 -11.41 -3.98
C HIS A 51 -10.60 -12.23 -2.87
N SER A 52 -10.16 -12.05 -1.62
CA SER A 52 -10.73 -12.74 -0.46
C SER A 52 -10.91 -11.79 0.71
N ASP A 53 -11.68 -12.22 1.69
CA ASP A 53 -11.92 -11.53 2.96
C ASP A 53 -10.76 -11.66 3.97
N SER A 54 -9.78 -12.53 3.70
CA SER A 54 -8.64 -12.82 4.58
C SER A 54 -7.87 -11.60 5.10
N LYS A 55 -7.93 -10.48 4.38
CA LYS A 55 -7.22 -9.23 4.70
C LYS A 55 -8.15 -8.10 5.15
N LYS A 56 -9.43 -8.39 5.39
CA LYS A 56 -10.42 -7.40 5.80
C LYS A 56 -10.08 -6.76 7.13
N GLU A 57 -9.78 -7.57 8.14
CA GLU A 57 -9.41 -7.09 9.47
C GLU A 57 -8.14 -6.21 9.43
N ASP A 58 -7.16 -6.58 8.59
CA ASP A 58 -5.95 -5.78 8.42
C ASP A 58 -6.24 -4.44 7.73
N ALA A 59 -7.11 -4.44 6.71
CA ALA A 59 -7.54 -3.21 6.05
C ALA A 59 -8.26 -2.25 7.01
N GLU A 60 -9.10 -2.80 7.89
CA GLU A 60 -9.82 -2.04 8.92
C GLU A 60 -8.85 -1.41 9.92
N LYS A 61 -7.85 -2.17 10.39
CA LYS A 61 -6.77 -1.65 11.26
C LYS A 61 -5.96 -0.54 10.59
N LEU A 62 -5.80 -0.59 9.26
CA LEU A 62 -5.13 0.45 8.48
C LEU A 62 -6.02 1.69 8.23
N GLY A 63 -7.30 1.62 8.60
CA GLY A 63 -8.25 2.72 8.54
C GLY A 63 -9.20 2.71 7.35
N VAL A 64 -9.33 1.58 6.64
CA VAL A 64 -10.41 1.37 5.68
C VAL A 64 -11.70 1.11 6.47
N LYS A 65 -12.79 1.77 6.11
CA LYS A 65 -14.08 1.51 6.77
C LYS A 65 -14.55 0.08 6.45
N PRO A 66 -15.22 -0.64 7.36
CA PRO A 66 -15.67 -2.02 7.11
C PRO A 66 -16.51 -2.19 5.82
N GLU A 67 -17.29 -1.17 5.46
CA GLU A 67 -18.11 -1.11 4.25
C GLU A 67 -17.32 -0.79 2.96
N ASN A 68 -16.09 -0.28 3.09
CA ASN A 68 -15.21 0.09 1.98
C ASN A 68 -14.24 -1.04 1.58
N PHE A 69 -14.35 -2.21 2.19
CA PHE A 69 -13.65 -3.41 1.78
C PHE A 69 -14.44 -4.15 0.69
N ILE A 70 -13.82 -4.34 -0.48
CA ILE A 70 -14.46 -4.90 -1.67
C ILE A 70 -13.80 -6.23 -2.01
N ILE A 71 -14.62 -7.28 -2.09
CA ILE A 71 -14.21 -8.61 -2.52
C ILE A 71 -14.45 -8.72 -4.03
N SER A 72 -13.38 -8.80 -4.84
CA SER A 72 -13.43 -8.79 -6.30
C SER A 72 -13.52 -10.17 -6.95
N LYS A 73 -13.94 -11.21 -6.21
CA LYS A 73 -14.04 -12.58 -6.72
C LYS A 73 -15.05 -12.71 -7.85
N ASP A 74 -16.16 -11.97 -7.76
CA ASP A 74 -17.11 -11.79 -8.86
C ASP A 74 -16.97 -10.37 -9.44
N GLU A 75 -16.31 -10.28 -10.58
CA GLU A 75 -16.08 -9.00 -11.26
C GLU A 75 -17.38 -8.36 -11.73
N LYS A 76 -18.39 -9.14 -12.14
CA LYS A 76 -19.66 -8.61 -12.64
C LYS A 76 -20.49 -8.00 -11.52
N GLU A 77 -20.55 -8.68 -10.37
CA GLU A 77 -21.22 -8.14 -9.19
C GLU A 77 -20.51 -6.87 -8.69
N THR A 78 -19.17 -6.92 -8.62
CA THR A 78 -18.35 -5.80 -8.16
C THR A 78 -18.52 -4.57 -9.05
N THR A 79 -18.44 -4.75 -10.37
CA THR A 79 -18.63 -3.66 -11.32
C THR A 79 -20.05 -3.12 -11.31
N LYS A 80 -21.07 -3.97 -11.15
CA LYS A 80 -22.46 -3.51 -11.01
C LYS A 80 -22.67 -2.62 -9.79
N LYS A 81 -22.04 -2.95 -8.66
CA LYS A 81 -22.18 -2.21 -7.41
C LYS A 81 -21.36 -0.92 -7.37
N TRP A 82 -20.15 -0.94 -7.94
CA TRP A 82 -19.16 0.12 -7.79
C TRP A 82 -18.80 0.82 -9.11
N ALA A 83 -19.62 0.68 -10.15
CA ALA A 83 -19.43 1.38 -11.41
C ALA A 83 -19.24 2.89 -11.18
N ASN A 84 -18.26 3.47 -11.87
CA ASN A 84 -17.96 4.91 -11.83
C ASN A 84 -17.82 5.47 -10.40
N SER A 85 -17.22 4.70 -9.48
CA SER A 85 -17.12 5.10 -8.08
C SER A 85 -15.78 5.72 -7.71
N PHE A 86 -14.69 5.37 -8.39
CA PHE A 86 -13.34 5.77 -7.98
C PHE A 86 -12.73 6.82 -8.89
N ASP A 87 -12.06 7.79 -8.28
CA ASP A 87 -11.24 8.80 -8.97
C ASP A 87 -9.85 8.23 -9.30
N LEU A 88 -9.32 7.38 -8.41
CA LEU A 88 -8.00 6.77 -8.53
C LEU A 88 -8.04 5.31 -8.10
N ILE A 89 -7.46 4.43 -8.90
CA ILE A 89 -7.17 3.04 -8.55
C ILE A 89 -5.65 2.84 -8.60
N VAL A 90 -5.06 2.41 -7.49
CA VAL A 90 -3.63 2.06 -7.41
C VAL A 90 -3.52 0.54 -7.29
N CYS A 91 -2.98 -0.11 -8.32
CA CYS A 91 -2.83 -1.55 -8.35
C CYS A 91 -1.46 -1.98 -7.85
N THR A 92 -1.43 -2.61 -6.68
CA THR A 92 -0.22 -3.19 -6.08
C THR A 92 -0.17 -4.72 -6.20
N SER A 93 -1.22 -5.33 -6.78
CA SER A 93 -1.30 -6.77 -7.00
C SER A 93 -0.44 -7.19 -8.20
N ASN A 94 0.22 -8.34 -8.08
CA ASN A 94 0.93 -9.05 -9.16
C ASN A 94 0.18 -10.34 -9.53
N GLN A 95 -1.14 -10.25 -9.68
CA GLN A 95 -1.94 -11.41 -10.07
C GLN A 95 -1.74 -11.76 -11.54
N HIS A 96 -1.78 -13.06 -11.84
CA HIS A 96 -1.93 -13.55 -13.21
C HIS A 96 -3.22 -13.00 -13.82
N ASN A 97 -3.17 -12.65 -15.11
CA ASN A 97 -4.31 -12.11 -15.86
C ASN A 97 -5.02 -10.94 -15.16
N LEU A 98 -4.34 -9.80 -15.02
CA LEU A 98 -4.89 -8.60 -14.38
C LEU A 98 -6.17 -8.10 -15.09
N PRO A 99 -7.34 -8.05 -14.43
CA PRO A 99 -8.62 -7.68 -15.07
C PRO A 99 -8.77 -6.16 -15.24
N VAL A 100 -7.94 -5.58 -16.13
CA VAL A 100 -7.87 -4.14 -16.35
C VAL A 100 -9.17 -3.60 -16.96
N ASP A 101 -9.67 -4.26 -17.99
CA ASP A 101 -10.85 -3.84 -18.75
C ASP A 101 -12.17 -4.30 -18.13
N THR A 102 -12.21 -5.52 -17.57
CA THR A 102 -13.42 -6.11 -17.00
C THR A 102 -13.72 -5.61 -15.61
N LEU A 103 -12.70 -5.28 -14.81
CA LEU A 103 -12.87 -4.83 -13.43
C LEU A 103 -12.47 -3.37 -13.25
N PHE A 104 -11.26 -2.96 -13.59
CA PHE A 104 -10.79 -1.62 -13.17
C PHE A 104 -11.38 -0.46 -13.98
N PHE A 105 -11.46 -0.56 -15.30
CA PHE A 105 -12.03 0.51 -16.13
C PHE A 105 -13.51 0.82 -15.84
N PRO A 106 -14.39 -0.18 -15.59
CA PRO A 106 -15.78 0.08 -15.21
C PRO A 106 -15.92 0.79 -13.86
N LEU A 107 -15.03 0.47 -12.92
CA LEU A 107 -15.01 1.05 -11.57
C LEU A 107 -14.55 2.52 -11.54
N LEU A 108 -13.74 2.93 -12.51
CA LEU A 108 -13.28 4.32 -12.64
C LEU A 108 -14.42 5.26 -13.08
N LYS A 109 -14.47 6.42 -12.44
CA LYS A 109 -15.22 7.60 -12.89
C LYS A 109 -14.67 8.10 -14.24
N PRO A 110 -15.46 8.91 -14.98
CA PRO A 110 -14.91 9.72 -16.07
C PRO A 110 -13.70 10.52 -15.59
N GLN A 111 -12.65 10.56 -16.41
CA GLN A 111 -11.34 11.16 -16.09
C GLN A 111 -10.59 10.51 -14.92
N GLY A 112 -11.05 9.34 -14.45
CA GLY A 112 -10.36 8.58 -13.42
C GLY A 112 -9.02 8.03 -13.90
N ARG A 113 -8.15 7.68 -12.95
CA ARG A 113 -6.82 7.16 -13.22
C ARG A 113 -6.63 5.75 -12.64
N LEU A 114 -6.13 4.83 -13.45
CA LEU A 114 -5.56 3.57 -13.01
C LEU A 114 -4.03 3.67 -13.08
N THR A 115 -3.37 3.37 -11.96
CA THR A 115 -1.91 3.32 -11.90
C THR A 115 -1.44 1.96 -11.42
N ILE A 116 -0.64 1.30 -12.26
CA ILE A 116 -0.01 0.01 -11.95
C ILE A 116 1.33 0.26 -11.28
N VAL A 117 1.50 -0.36 -10.12
CA VAL A 117 2.71 -0.26 -9.28
C VAL A 117 3.29 -1.65 -9.01
N GLY A 118 2.44 -2.67 -8.99
CA GLY A 118 2.89 -4.06 -9.08
C GLY A 118 3.70 -4.25 -10.36
N LEU A 119 4.73 -5.08 -10.30
CA LEU A 119 5.49 -5.51 -11.47
C LEU A 119 4.84 -6.81 -11.98
N PRO A 120 3.93 -6.75 -12.97
CA PRO A 120 3.37 -7.96 -13.57
C PRO A 120 4.46 -8.75 -14.27
N GLU A 121 4.53 -10.05 -13.99
CA GLU A 121 5.42 -10.98 -14.73
C GLU A 121 4.85 -11.33 -16.11
N GLU A 122 3.52 -11.25 -16.23
CA GLU A 122 2.79 -11.50 -17.47
C GLU A 122 2.46 -10.22 -18.23
N LYS A 123 2.16 -10.36 -19.51
CA LYS A 123 1.64 -9.26 -20.32
C LYS A 123 0.29 -8.82 -19.76
N ILE A 124 0.08 -7.52 -19.68
CA ILE A 124 -1.24 -6.96 -19.41
C ILE A 124 -2.18 -7.42 -20.53
N PRO A 125 -3.34 -8.02 -20.22
CA PRO A 125 -4.28 -8.49 -21.23
C PRO A 125 -4.66 -7.37 -22.20
N ALA A 126 -4.91 -7.74 -23.45
CA ALA A 126 -5.34 -6.78 -24.47
C ALA A 126 -6.70 -6.20 -24.07
N PHE A 127 -6.82 -4.88 -24.15
CA PHE A 127 -8.07 -4.16 -23.91
C PHE A 127 -8.35 -3.21 -25.06
N TYR A 128 -9.61 -2.87 -25.25
CA TYR A 128 -9.99 -1.95 -26.31
C TYR A 128 -9.70 -0.50 -25.95
N GLY A 129 -9.04 0.23 -26.84
CA GLY A 129 -8.76 1.66 -26.65
C GLY A 129 -10.02 2.53 -26.48
N HIS A 130 -11.18 2.09 -26.99
CA HIS A 130 -12.45 2.80 -26.79
C HIS A 130 -12.82 2.92 -25.30
N ALA A 131 -12.41 1.97 -24.46
CA ALA A 131 -12.66 2.03 -23.01
C ALA A 131 -11.90 3.19 -22.36
N LEU A 132 -10.69 3.51 -22.87
CA LEU A 132 -9.92 4.66 -22.44
C LEU A 132 -10.55 5.97 -22.92
N VAL A 133 -10.82 6.06 -24.23
CA VAL A 133 -11.32 7.27 -24.88
C VAL A 133 -12.73 7.61 -24.42
N GLY A 134 -13.62 6.63 -24.30
CA GLY A 134 -15.03 6.84 -23.97
C GLY A 134 -15.27 7.46 -22.60
N LYS A 135 -14.38 7.20 -21.63
CA LYS A 135 -14.44 7.80 -20.29
C LYS A 135 -13.35 8.87 -20.05
N GLY A 136 -12.44 9.06 -21.00
CA GLY A 136 -11.25 9.91 -20.81
C GLY A 136 -10.36 9.43 -19.66
N ILE A 137 -10.29 8.13 -19.39
CA ILE A 137 -9.52 7.58 -18.27
C ILE A 137 -8.03 7.53 -18.59
N SER A 138 -7.20 7.70 -17.56
CA SER A 138 -5.75 7.56 -17.66
C SER A 138 -5.30 6.18 -17.20
N PHE A 139 -4.44 5.54 -17.98
CA PHE A 139 -3.80 4.27 -17.63
C PHE A 139 -2.28 4.44 -17.70
N GLY A 140 -1.56 4.05 -16.64
CA GLY A 140 -0.11 4.18 -16.62
C GLY A 140 0.55 3.42 -15.48
N GLY A 141 1.88 3.40 -15.48
CA GLY A 141 2.71 2.80 -14.45
C GLY A 141 3.35 3.83 -13.53
N SER A 142 3.73 3.41 -12.31
CA SER A 142 4.58 4.18 -11.41
C SER A 142 5.55 3.26 -10.69
N LEU A 143 6.79 3.71 -10.49
CA LEU A 143 7.84 2.91 -9.88
C LEU A 143 8.41 3.57 -8.62
N ILE A 144 9.21 4.62 -8.81
CA ILE A 144 9.78 5.44 -7.74
C ILE A 144 9.45 6.90 -7.96
N GLY A 145 9.49 7.69 -6.89
CA GLY A 145 9.31 9.14 -6.93
C GLY A 145 10.64 9.88 -6.94
N PRO A 146 10.66 11.15 -7.39
CA PRO A 146 11.85 11.99 -7.33
C PRO A 146 12.27 12.28 -5.88
N PRO A 147 13.55 12.63 -5.63
CA PRO A 147 14.05 12.90 -4.27
C PRO A 147 13.27 13.97 -3.50
N ALA A 148 12.73 14.98 -4.19
CA ALA A 148 11.88 16.00 -3.58
C ALA A 148 10.60 15.39 -2.97
N MET A 149 9.99 14.44 -3.66
CA MET A 149 8.79 13.75 -3.19
C MET A 149 9.08 12.80 -2.02
N ILE A 150 10.31 12.27 -1.91
CA ILE A 150 10.73 11.50 -0.74
C ILE A 150 10.74 12.37 0.52
N LYS A 151 11.20 13.63 0.42
CA LYS A 151 11.16 14.57 1.55
C LYS A 151 9.72 14.86 1.97
N GLU A 152 8.86 15.20 1.01
CA GLU A 152 7.43 15.43 1.26
C GLU A 152 6.77 14.21 1.92
N MET A 153 7.04 13.00 1.40
CA MET A 153 6.53 11.75 1.96
C MET A 153 6.94 11.58 3.42
N LEU A 154 8.20 11.87 3.77
CA LEU A 154 8.70 11.77 5.15
C LEU A 154 8.05 12.81 6.06
N GLU A 155 7.81 14.03 5.57
CA GLU A 155 7.08 15.06 6.31
C GLU A 155 5.62 14.65 6.58
N VAL A 156 4.93 14.13 5.56
CA VAL A 156 3.58 13.57 5.71
C VAL A 156 3.58 12.40 6.68
N ALA A 157 4.60 11.54 6.63
CA ALA A 157 4.71 10.41 7.53
C ALA A 157 4.77 10.83 9.00
N VAL A 158 5.60 11.83 9.30
CA VAL A 158 5.73 12.37 10.65
C VAL A 158 4.45 13.07 11.08
N LYS A 159 3.85 13.88 10.20
CA LYS A 159 2.65 14.66 10.50
C LYS A 159 1.42 13.78 10.79
N HIS A 160 1.28 12.67 10.08
CA HIS A 160 0.10 11.80 10.14
C HIS A 160 0.36 10.45 10.83
N ASP A 161 1.51 10.30 11.50
CA ASP A 161 1.94 9.07 12.18
C ASP A 161 1.85 7.81 11.30
N VAL A 162 2.22 7.93 10.02
CA VAL A 162 2.20 6.80 9.08
C VAL A 162 3.36 5.87 9.41
N LYS A 163 3.05 4.60 9.71
CA LYS A 163 4.03 3.60 10.12
C LYS A 163 3.99 2.38 9.22
N SER A 164 5.15 2.00 8.69
CA SER A 164 5.28 0.74 7.96
C SER A 164 5.02 -0.44 8.90
N TRP A 165 4.20 -1.39 8.45
CA TRP A 165 4.07 -2.67 9.12
C TRP A 165 5.30 -3.51 8.73
N THR A 166 5.98 -4.09 9.71
CA THR A 166 7.25 -4.81 9.50
C THR A 166 7.28 -6.06 10.37
N SER A 167 7.87 -7.13 9.85
CA SER A 167 8.19 -8.33 10.61
C SER A 167 9.69 -8.60 10.49
N SER A 168 10.36 -8.82 11.61
CA SER A 168 11.79 -9.15 11.65
C SER A 168 11.96 -10.65 11.87
N HIS A 169 12.80 -11.28 11.06
CA HIS A 169 13.09 -12.71 11.13
C HIS A 169 14.61 -12.93 11.15
N PRO A 170 15.09 -13.99 11.83
CA PRO A 170 16.50 -14.39 11.74
C PRO A 170 16.90 -14.69 10.29
N MET A 171 18.12 -14.30 9.91
CA MET A 171 18.63 -14.50 8.53
C MET A 171 18.60 -15.99 8.12
N ALA A 172 18.75 -16.90 9.07
CA ALA A 172 18.72 -18.34 8.82
C ALA A 172 17.37 -18.82 8.23
N GLU A 173 16.27 -18.11 8.46
CA GLU A 173 14.93 -18.48 8.00
C GLU A 173 14.58 -17.93 6.61
N ILE A 174 15.51 -17.23 5.93
CA ILE A 174 15.23 -16.51 4.68
C ILE A 174 14.57 -17.39 3.62
N SER A 175 15.05 -18.63 3.43
CA SER A 175 14.52 -19.55 2.42
C SER A 175 13.06 -19.93 2.68
N GLN A 176 12.67 -20.08 3.94
CA GLN A 176 11.28 -20.35 4.30
C GLN A 176 10.42 -19.09 4.14
N LYS A 177 10.94 -17.92 4.54
CA LYS A 177 10.21 -16.65 4.41
C LYS A 177 9.99 -16.22 2.97
N LEU A 178 10.92 -16.52 2.07
CA LEU A 178 10.73 -16.32 0.63
C LEU A 178 9.58 -17.19 0.11
N LYS A 179 9.54 -18.47 0.47
CA LYS A 179 8.41 -19.35 0.09
C LYS A 179 7.08 -18.88 0.67
N ASP A 180 7.07 -18.42 1.91
CA ASP A 180 5.86 -17.85 2.52
C ASP A 180 5.40 -16.58 1.78
N MET A 181 6.35 -15.75 1.32
CA MET A 181 6.07 -14.54 0.54
C MET A 181 5.49 -14.88 -0.84
N ASP A 182 6.06 -15.86 -1.55
CA ASP A 182 5.55 -16.35 -2.83
C ASP A 182 4.13 -16.95 -2.68
N ALA A 183 3.88 -17.63 -1.56
CA ALA A 183 2.56 -18.14 -1.21
C ALA A 183 1.58 -17.05 -0.72
N GLY A 184 1.97 -15.77 -0.70
CA GLY A 184 1.15 -14.65 -0.25
C GLY A 184 0.93 -14.59 1.28
N LYS A 185 1.64 -15.42 2.05
CA LYS A 185 1.57 -15.53 3.53
C LYS A 185 2.51 -14.56 4.26
N GLY A 186 3.31 -13.79 3.52
CA GLY A 186 4.15 -12.71 4.06
C GLY A 186 3.29 -11.57 4.63
N LYS A 187 2.80 -11.73 5.85
CA LYS A 187 1.98 -10.72 6.54
C LYS A 187 2.89 -9.79 7.35
N PRO A 188 2.97 -8.49 7.00
CA PRO A 188 3.67 -7.54 7.84
C PRO A 188 2.86 -7.31 9.13
N LEU A 189 3.54 -7.16 10.26
CA LEU A 189 2.91 -6.89 11.55
C LEU A 189 2.84 -5.39 11.84
N PRO A 190 1.82 -4.91 12.56
CA PRO A 190 1.81 -3.54 13.05
C PRO A 190 3.12 -3.21 13.78
N PRO A 191 3.61 -1.96 13.70
CA PRO A 191 4.81 -1.56 14.42
C PRO A 191 4.65 -1.88 15.92
N LEU A 192 5.65 -2.54 16.49
CA LEU A 192 5.75 -2.70 17.94
C LEU A 192 5.77 -1.29 18.57
N GLY A 193 5.06 -1.11 19.69
CA GLY A 193 4.93 0.17 20.37
C GLY A 193 6.28 0.87 20.62
N THR A 194 6.24 2.19 20.79
CA THR A 194 7.38 3.11 20.84
C THR A 194 8.54 2.70 21.76
N ALA A 195 8.28 1.89 22.80
CA ALA A 195 9.30 1.35 23.70
C ALA A 195 10.28 0.39 22.99
N LEU A 196 9.77 -0.60 22.26
CA LEU A 196 10.61 -1.62 21.61
C LEU A 196 11.36 -1.08 20.38
N GLN A 197 10.81 -0.08 19.68
CA GLN A 197 11.49 0.52 18.53
C GLN A 197 12.75 1.32 18.92
N ARG A 198 12.77 1.94 20.11
CA ARG A 198 13.98 2.56 20.67
C ARG A 198 14.99 1.51 21.07
N ASP A 199 14.57 0.46 21.76
CA ASP A 199 15.45 -0.61 22.22
C ASP A 199 16.11 -1.35 21.05
N TYR A 200 15.36 -1.62 19.97
CA TYR A 200 15.93 -2.23 18.75
C TYR A 200 16.86 -1.29 17.98
N PHE A 201 16.62 0.02 17.94
CA PHE A 201 17.54 0.96 17.28
C PHE A 201 18.84 1.11 18.09
N VAL A 202 18.74 1.11 19.42
CA VAL A 202 19.88 1.17 20.34
C VAL A 202 20.68 -0.13 20.30
N ASP A 203 20.04 -1.30 20.32
CA ASP A 203 20.73 -2.60 20.25
C ASP A 203 21.39 -2.86 18.89
N LEU A 204 20.75 -2.47 17.78
CA LEU A 204 21.31 -2.69 16.44
C LEU A 204 22.45 -1.70 16.13
N PHE A 205 22.43 -0.49 16.71
CA PHE A 205 23.44 0.54 16.49
C PHE A 205 24.62 0.43 17.47
N LEU A 206 24.38 0.11 18.76
CA LEU A 206 25.43 -0.10 19.75
C LEU A 206 26.04 -1.50 19.70
N GLY A 207 25.27 -2.52 19.32
CA GLY A 207 25.77 -3.89 19.15
C GLY A 207 26.82 -4.03 18.03
N ARG A 208 26.76 -3.17 17.00
CA ARG A 208 27.75 -3.13 15.90
C ARG A 208 29.03 -2.36 16.25
N LEU A 209 29.07 -1.62 17.35
CA LEU A 209 30.23 -0.83 17.79
C LEU A 209 30.97 -1.45 18.99
N GLY A 210 30.59 -2.65 19.45
CA GLY A 210 31.27 -3.33 20.56
C GLY A 210 31.18 -2.61 21.91
N LEU A 211 30.32 -1.60 22.05
CA LEU A 211 30.16 -0.79 23.25
C LEU A 211 29.03 -1.32 24.15
N ALA A 212 29.05 -2.62 24.47
CA ALA A 212 28.05 -3.26 25.32
C ALA A 212 28.22 -2.97 26.83
N ARG A 213 28.94 -1.91 27.24
CA ARG A 213 29.28 -1.68 28.65
C ARG A 213 28.93 -0.32 29.25
N TYR A 214 28.26 0.59 28.54
CA TYR A 214 27.80 1.84 29.16
C TYR A 214 26.28 1.85 29.35
N ARG A 215 25.88 1.39 30.55
CA ARG A 215 24.54 1.59 31.10
C ARG A 215 24.40 3.07 31.46
N PHE A 216 23.87 3.88 30.54
CA PHE A 216 23.50 5.27 30.84
C PHE A 216 22.26 5.27 31.72
N VAL A 217 22.47 5.37 33.03
CA VAL A 217 21.43 5.75 34.00
C VAL A 217 21.26 7.25 33.90
N MET A 218 20.14 7.73 33.36
CA MET A 218 19.63 9.08 33.61
C MET A 218 18.11 9.01 33.76
N THR A 219 17.72 8.77 35.02
CA THR A 219 16.62 9.41 35.76
C THR A 219 15.39 9.92 34.98
N ASN A 220 14.27 9.23 35.14
CA ASN A 220 12.96 9.87 35.24
C ASN A 220 12.91 10.69 36.54
N ASN A 221 12.57 11.97 36.47
CA ASN A 221 11.68 12.63 37.43
C ASN A 221 11.26 14.01 36.90
N LEU A 222 9.93 14.14 36.74
CA LEU A 222 9.10 15.31 36.45
C LEU A 222 9.09 15.84 35.01
#